data_AF-A0AAD8GQC1-F1
#
_entry.id   AF-A0AAD8GQC1-F1
#
_cell.length_a   1.000
_cell.length_b   1.000
_cell.length_c   1.000
_cell.angle_alpha   90.00
_cell.angle_beta   90.00
_cell.angle_gamma   90.00
#
_symmetry.space_group_name_H-M   'P 1'
#
loop_
_entity.id
_entity.type
_entity.pdbx_description
1 polymer ?
#
loop_
_entity_poly.entity_id
_entity_poly.type
_entity_poly.pdbx_seq_one_letter_code
_entity_poly.pdbx_strand_id
1 'polypeptide(L)'
;MGKLRNLETLDVRTNGYLMSIPNVLWKLKKLKHLCLCNRILVRGRATKLRLEGLNELELIYEFDSSYCDAHDLFRLPNLKGFTGWIFLEENLTEENIIDFTKSRELRNTNITVWGREVNFVLLLECDCIDGLGLNGTETLSPICVVPKAYDYTGLSGHKIKVIIGVEGQDVYKVRHIPRIELDS
;
A
#
# COMPACT_ATOMS: atom_id res chain seq x y z
N MET A 1 11.59 12.50 -19.86
CA MET A 1 11.29 11.06 -19.64
C MET A 1 11.01 10.27 -20.92
N GLY A 2 10.29 10.78 -21.93
CA GLY A 2 9.96 10.01 -23.16
C GLY A 2 11.11 9.52 -24.07
N LYS A 3 12.38 9.88 -23.77
CA LYS A 3 13.58 9.39 -24.48
C LYS A 3 14.26 8.21 -23.76
N LEU A 4 13.88 7.93 -22.51
CA LEU A 4 14.49 6.91 -21.65
C LEU A 4 13.80 5.54 -21.84
N ARG A 5 13.65 5.08 -23.09
CA ARG A 5 12.85 3.89 -23.43
C ARG A 5 13.43 2.57 -22.91
N ASN A 6 14.72 2.56 -22.57
CA ASN A 6 15.41 1.40 -22.02
C ASN A 6 15.66 1.50 -20.50
N LEU A 7 15.04 2.47 -19.83
CA LEU A 7 15.21 2.62 -18.39
C LEU A 7 14.53 1.46 -17.67
N GLU A 8 15.30 0.71 -16.88
CA GLU A 8 14.80 -0.40 -16.07
C GLU A 8 14.53 -0.01 -14.61
N THR A 9 15.27 0.98 -14.09
CA THR A 9 15.10 1.48 -12.71
C THR A 9 14.90 2.98 -12.74
N LEU A 10 13.85 3.46 -12.07
CA LEU A 10 13.62 4.87 -11.79
C LEU A 10 13.50 5.06 -10.29
N ASP A 11 14.47 5.73 -9.69
CA ASP A 11 14.43 6.13 -8.28
C ASP A 11 14.35 7.65 -8.21
N VAL A 12 13.26 8.15 -7.60
CA VAL A 12 12.99 9.58 -7.43
C VAL A 12 12.70 9.93 -5.97
N ARG A 13 13.13 9.09 -5.03
CA ARG A 13 13.00 9.36 -3.59
C ARG A 13 13.67 10.69 -3.21
N THR A 14 13.02 11.45 -2.33
CA THR A 14 13.57 12.70 -1.77
C THR A 14 13.40 12.71 -0.25
N ASN A 15 14.22 13.52 0.41
CA ASN A 15 14.14 13.71 1.86
C ASN A 15 13.02 14.71 2.23
N GLY A 16 11.77 14.38 1.90
CA GLY A 16 10.57 15.12 2.34
C GLY A 16 10.21 16.37 1.52
N TYR A 17 10.90 16.62 0.40
CA TYR A 17 10.57 17.71 -0.51
C TYR A 17 9.46 17.32 -1.47
N LEU A 18 8.52 18.24 -1.70
CA LEU A 18 7.48 18.07 -2.70
C LEU A 18 8.11 17.98 -4.09
N MET A 19 7.91 16.85 -4.77
CA MET A 19 8.37 16.65 -6.14
C MET A 19 7.22 16.83 -7.12
N SER A 20 7.46 17.55 -8.21
CA SER A 20 6.51 17.60 -9.33
C SER A 20 6.91 16.60 -10.42
N ILE A 21 6.04 15.63 -10.72
CA ILE A 21 6.29 14.59 -11.74
C ILE A 21 5.21 14.66 -12.84
N PRO A 22 5.59 14.68 -14.13
CA PRO A 22 4.61 14.59 -15.21
C PRO A 22 4.01 13.18 -15.33
N ASN A 23 2.73 13.09 -15.69
CA ASN A 23 2.05 11.81 -15.96
C ASN A 23 2.50 11.15 -17.28
N VAL A 24 3.74 10.66 -17.30
CA VAL A 24 4.39 10.04 -18.47
C VAL A 24 5.14 8.75 -18.13
N LEU A 25 5.01 8.23 -16.90
CA LEU A 25 5.67 6.99 -16.48
C LEU A 25 5.30 5.83 -17.38
N TRP A 26 4.04 5.72 -17.79
CA TRP A 26 3.52 4.73 -18.75
C TRP A 26 4.30 4.61 -20.07
N LYS A 27 5.16 5.58 -20.44
CA LYS A 27 6.04 5.52 -21.62
C LYS A 27 7.31 4.68 -21.38
N LEU A 28 7.65 4.36 -20.14
CA LEU A 28 8.85 3.62 -19.75
C LEU A 28 8.58 2.11 -19.76
N LYS A 29 8.39 1.53 -20.95
CA LYS A 29 7.90 0.15 -21.10
C LYS A 29 8.83 -0.95 -20.61
N LYS A 30 10.12 -0.65 -20.37
CA LYS A 30 11.10 -1.59 -19.81
C LYS A 30 11.33 -1.39 -18.30
N LEU A 31 10.55 -0.53 -17.65
CA LEU A 31 10.73 -0.23 -16.25
C LEU A 31 10.37 -1.45 -15.40
N LYS A 32 11.33 -1.92 -14.61
CA LYS A 32 11.22 -3.04 -13.68
C LYS A 32 11.11 -2.57 -12.23
N HIS A 33 11.83 -1.51 -11.87
CA HIS A 33 11.85 -0.99 -10.51
C HIS A 33 11.48 0.49 -10.48
N LEU A 34 10.54 0.85 -9.61
CA LEU A 34 10.08 2.22 -9.42
C LEU A 34 10.11 2.59 -7.93
N CYS A 35 10.98 3.53 -7.54
CA CYS A 35 10.98 4.09 -6.20
C CYS A 35 10.45 5.52 -6.24
N LEU A 36 9.29 5.76 -5.63
CA LEU A 36 8.63 7.06 -5.58
C LEU A 36 9.01 7.81 -4.30
N CYS A 37 8.65 9.08 -4.19
CA CYS A 37 8.78 9.84 -2.94
C CYS A 37 7.40 10.03 -2.31
N ASN A 38 7.34 10.03 -0.97
CA ASN A 38 6.09 10.18 -0.20
C ASN A 38 5.34 11.52 -0.40
N ARG A 39 5.85 12.44 -1.22
CA ARG A 39 5.25 13.74 -1.52
C ARG A 39 5.38 14.08 -3.00
N ILE A 40 4.43 13.62 -3.82
CA ILE A 40 4.38 13.91 -5.26
C ILE A 40 3.18 14.78 -5.61
N LEU A 41 3.43 15.78 -6.46
CA LEU A 41 2.42 16.52 -7.20
C LEU A 41 2.45 16.12 -8.67
N VAL A 42 1.33 15.58 -9.16
CA VAL A 42 1.19 15.19 -10.57
C VAL A 42 1.06 16.44 -11.44
N ARG A 43 2.02 16.64 -12.35
CA ARG A 43 2.04 17.80 -13.23
C ARG A 43 1.09 17.62 -14.41
N GLY A 44 0.27 18.64 -14.66
CA GLY A 44 -0.60 18.72 -15.82
C GLY A 44 -2.07 18.65 -15.43
N ARG A 45 -2.91 18.10 -16.33
CA ARG A 45 -4.36 17.94 -16.09
C ARG A 45 -4.72 16.64 -15.37
N ALA A 46 -3.78 15.70 -15.27
CA ALA A 46 -4.01 14.44 -14.60
C ALA A 46 -3.89 14.63 -13.08
N THR A 47 -4.78 13.99 -12.34
CA THR A 47 -4.80 14.00 -10.86
C THR A 47 -3.93 12.89 -10.28
N LYS A 48 -3.81 11.75 -10.97
CA LYS A 48 -2.98 10.60 -10.58
C LYS A 48 -1.99 10.23 -11.70
N LEU A 49 -0.85 9.65 -11.33
CA LEU A 49 0.12 9.01 -12.21
C LEU A 49 -0.48 7.71 -12.74
N ARG A 50 -0.44 7.55 -14.06
CA ARG A 50 -0.84 6.33 -14.75
C ARG A 50 0.33 5.34 -14.73
N LEU A 51 0.07 4.16 -14.15
CA LEU A 51 0.99 3.03 -14.15
C LEU A 51 0.59 1.97 -15.18
N GLU A 52 -0.61 2.08 -15.76
CA GLU A 52 -1.11 1.15 -16.77
C GLU A 52 -0.11 0.94 -17.92
N GLY A 53 0.10 -0.34 -18.26
CA GLY A 53 0.98 -0.76 -19.34
C GLY A 53 2.47 -0.73 -18.97
N LEU A 54 2.83 -0.57 -17.70
CA LEU A 54 4.17 -0.87 -17.17
C LEU A 54 4.31 -2.37 -16.89
N ASN A 55 4.15 -3.18 -17.94
CA ASN A 55 4.01 -4.63 -17.77
C ASN A 55 5.28 -5.32 -17.26
N GLU A 56 6.45 -4.71 -17.44
CA GLU A 56 7.72 -5.22 -16.92
C GLU A 56 7.96 -4.84 -15.46
N LEU A 57 7.06 -4.07 -14.81
CA LEU A 57 7.29 -3.59 -13.45
C LEU A 57 7.18 -4.75 -12.45
N GLU A 58 8.28 -4.98 -11.74
CA GLU A 58 8.44 -6.05 -10.76
C GLU A 58 8.35 -5.51 -9.32
N LEU A 59 8.92 -4.32 -9.07
CA LEU A 59 9.00 -3.72 -7.74
C LEU A 59 8.56 -2.26 -7.75
N ILE A 60 7.76 -1.90 -6.77
CA ILE A 60 7.40 -0.50 -6.49
C ILE A 60 7.60 -0.16 -5.02
N TYR A 61 8.33 0.91 -4.75
CA TYR A 61 8.57 1.41 -3.40
C TYR A 61 7.92 2.79 -3.23
N GLU A 62 7.40 3.03 -2.02
CA GLU A 62 6.76 4.28 -1.63
C GLU A 62 5.56 4.63 -2.52
N PHE A 63 4.82 3.61 -2.97
CA PHE A 63 3.56 3.82 -3.69
C PHE A 63 2.57 4.59 -2.81
N ASP A 64 1.79 5.47 -3.41
CA ASP A 64 0.75 6.19 -2.69
C ASP A 64 -0.45 6.41 -3.61
N SER A 65 -1.59 5.83 -3.23
CA SER A 65 -2.82 5.92 -4.01
C SER A 65 -3.46 7.32 -4.07
N SER A 66 -2.98 8.28 -3.27
CA SER A 66 -3.40 9.69 -3.35
C SER A 66 -2.94 10.35 -4.66
N TYR A 67 -1.81 9.90 -5.22
CA TYR A 67 -1.27 10.42 -6.47
C TYR A 67 -0.93 9.35 -7.52
N CYS A 68 -1.09 8.06 -7.23
CA CYS A 68 -1.02 6.96 -8.19
C CYS A 68 -2.37 6.24 -8.27
N ASP A 69 -2.79 5.79 -9.45
CA ASP A 69 -4.01 4.99 -9.55
C ASP A 69 -3.79 3.57 -9.02
N ALA A 70 -4.50 3.19 -7.95
CA ALA A 70 -4.38 1.86 -7.35
C ALA A 70 -4.95 0.75 -8.28
N HIS A 71 -5.95 1.07 -9.11
CA HIS A 71 -6.47 0.10 -10.07
C HIS A 71 -5.44 -0.25 -11.14
N ASP A 72 -4.56 0.69 -11.49
CA ASP A 72 -3.42 0.39 -12.36
C ASP A 72 -2.44 -0.57 -11.68
N LEU A 73 -2.10 -0.33 -10.40
CA LEU A 73 -1.22 -1.20 -9.60
C LEU A 73 -1.74 -2.64 -9.61
N PHE A 74 -3.03 -2.82 -9.37
CA PHE A 74 -3.64 -4.15 -9.28
C PHE A 74 -3.59 -4.93 -10.60
N ARG A 75 -3.44 -4.24 -11.73
CA ARG A 75 -3.39 -4.82 -13.08
C ARG A 75 -1.98 -5.07 -13.61
N LEU A 76 -0.91 -4.69 -12.90
CA LEU A 76 0.48 -4.84 -13.35
C LEU A 76 0.93 -6.32 -13.36
N PRO A 77 1.01 -7.01 -14.50
CA PRO A 77 1.07 -8.48 -14.55
C PRO A 77 2.30 -9.08 -13.85
N ASN A 78 3.46 -8.41 -13.87
CA ASN A 78 4.72 -8.94 -13.33
C ASN A 78 5.08 -8.38 -11.96
N LEU A 79 4.19 -7.65 -11.29
CA LEU A 79 4.48 -7.08 -9.99
C LEU A 79 4.66 -8.19 -8.95
N LYS A 80 5.82 -8.19 -8.31
CA LYS A 80 6.26 -9.17 -7.31
C LYS A 80 6.38 -8.59 -5.92
N GLY A 81 6.60 -7.29 -5.78
CA GLY A 81 6.73 -6.67 -4.47
C GLY A 81 6.35 -5.21 -4.47
N PHE A 82 5.72 -4.77 -3.38
CA PHE A 82 5.32 -3.39 -3.26
C PHE A 82 5.34 -2.89 -1.82
N THR A 83 5.76 -1.64 -1.65
CA THR A 83 5.57 -0.91 -0.39
C THR A 83 4.82 0.39 -0.64
N GLY A 84 3.89 0.74 0.23
CA GLY A 84 3.18 2.00 0.08
C GLY A 84 1.89 2.16 0.88
N TRP A 85 1.18 3.23 0.55
CA TRP A 85 -0.06 3.68 1.18
C TRP A 85 -1.25 3.52 0.23
N ILE A 86 -2.29 2.84 0.72
CA ILE A 86 -3.58 2.72 0.03
C ILE A 86 -4.63 3.47 0.84
N PHE A 87 -5.24 4.49 0.25
CA PHE A 87 -6.31 5.30 0.81
C PHE A 87 -7.62 4.75 0.26
N LEU A 88 -8.41 4.11 1.11
CA LEU A 88 -9.72 3.59 0.74
C LEU A 88 -10.65 4.76 0.37
N GLU A 89 -11.37 4.59 -0.71
CA GLU A 89 -12.34 5.53 -1.26
C GLU A 89 -13.55 4.75 -1.80
N GLU A 90 -14.63 5.43 -2.23
CA GLU A 90 -15.90 4.77 -2.61
C GLU A 90 -15.73 3.64 -3.65
N ASN A 91 -14.70 3.73 -4.50
CA ASN A 91 -14.38 2.77 -5.56
C ASN A 91 -13.07 2.00 -5.31
N LEU A 92 -12.52 2.05 -4.09
CA LEU A 92 -11.31 1.33 -3.69
C LEU A 92 -11.49 0.82 -2.27
N THR A 93 -11.91 -0.43 -2.16
CA THR A 93 -12.24 -1.10 -0.89
C THR A 93 -11.18 -2.12 -0.49
N GLU A 94 -11.29 -2.65 0.72
CA GLU A 94 -10.44 -3.73 1.20
C GLU A 94 -10.55 -4.98 0.32
N GLU A 95 -11.74 -5.29 -0.21
CA GLU A 95 -11.94 -6.41 -1.14
C GLU A 95 -11.03 -6.28 -2.37
N ASN A 96 -10.87 -5.07 -2.91
CA ASN A 96 -9.95 -4.86 -4.03
C ASN A 96 -8.49 -5.17 -3.65
N ILE A 97 -8.08 -4.81 -2.44
CA ILE A 97 -6.73 -5.10 -1.92
C ILE A 97 -6.57 -6.61 -1.73
N ILE A 98 -7.57 -7.28 -1.15
CA ILE A 98 -7.57 -8.72 -0.88
C ILE A 98 -7.52 -9.52 -2.19
N ASP A 99 -8.33 -9.16 -3.17
CA ASP A 99 -8.32 -9.80 -4.48
C ASP A 99 -6.95 -9.62 -5.16
N PHE A 100 -6.38 -8.44 -5.06
CA PHE A 100 -5.06 -8.14 -5.58
C PHE A 100 -3.95 -8.95 -4.88
N THR A 101 -3.98 -9.07 -3.56
CA THR A 101 -2.98 -9.83 -2.79
C THR A 101 -3.12 -11.33 -3.01
N LYS A 102 -4.34 -11.85 -3.14
CA LYS A 102 -4.61 -13.28 -3.38
C LYS A 102 -4.32 -13.71 -4.83
N SER A 103 -4.51 -12.83 -5.80
CA SER A 103 -4.31 -13.15 -7.22
C SER A 103 -2.84 -13.18 -7.63
N ARG A 104 -1.90 -12.92 -6.71
CA ARG A 104 -0.50 -12.68 -7.05
C ARG A 104 0.47 -13.34 -6.09
N GLU A 105 1.64 -13.68 -6.62
CA GLU A 105 2.77 -14.15 -5.82
C GLU A 105 3.59 -12.96 -5.27
N LEU A 106 2.95 -12.08 -4.50
CA LEU A 106 3.63 -10.92 -3.91
C LEU A 106 4.58 -11.35 -2.79
N ARG A 107 5.71 -10.64 -2.66
CA ARG A 107 6.79 -10.81 -1.68
C ARG A 107 7.32 -9.42 -1.34
N ASN A 108 7.91 -9.26 -0.15
CA ASN A 108 8.44 -7.98 0.31
C ASN A 108 7.36 -6.88 0.31
N THR A 109 6.16 -7.24 0.76
CA THR A 109 4.96 -6.40 0.69
C THR A 109 4.72 -5.71 2.02
N ASN A 110 4.79 -4.38 2.03
CA ASN A 110 4.46 -3.58 3.21
C ASN A 110 3.40 -2.54 2.85
N ILE A 111 2.19 -2.72 3.35
CA ILE A 111 1.03 -1.92 2.97
C ILE A 111 0.59 -1.14 4.20
N THR A 112 0.41 0.16 4.06
CA THR A 112 -0.37 0.92 5.03
C THR A 112 -1.72 1.28 4.41
N VAL A 113 -2.81 0.84 5.03
CA VAL A 113 -4.18 1.12 4.58
C VAL A 113 -4.76 2.25 5.41
N TRP A 114 -5.30 3.27 4.75
CA TRP A 114 -5.99 4.40 5.34
C TRP A 114 -7.48 4.34 5.02
N GLY A 115 -8.35 4.43 6.02
CA GLY A 115 -9.80 4.39 5.82
C GLY A 115 -10.58 4.85 7.04
N ARG A 116 -11.91 4.93 6.92
CA ARG A 116 -12.81 5.24 8.05
C ARG A 116 -13.07 4.01 8.92
N GLU A 117 -13.43 2.90 8.29
CA GLU A 117 -13.57 1.59 8.92
C GLU A 117 -12.80 0.62 8.04
N VAL A 118 -11.72 0.03 8.56
CA VAL A 118 -10.91 -0.95 7.81
C VAL A 118 -11.18 -2.34 8.38
N ASN A 119 -11.74 -3.25 7.57
CA ASN A 119 -11.89 -4.65 7.97
C ASN A 119 -10.56 -5.40 7.86
N PHE A 120 -9.78 -5.28 8.94
CA PHE A 120 -8.44 -5.83 9.05
C PHE A 120 -8.39 -7.37 9.07
N VAL A 121 -9.45 -8.09 9.50
CA VAL A 121 -9.43 -9.58 9.56
C VAL A 121 -9.04 -10.17 8.21
N LEU A 122 -9.65 -9.63 7.15
CA LEU A 122 -9.44 -10.13 5.80
C LEU A 122 -8.04 -9.81 5.26
N LEU A 123 -7.46 -8.67 5.68
CA LEU A 123 -6.10 -8.28 5.31
C LEU A 123 -5.05 -9.09 6.08
N LEU A 124 -5.36 -9.52 7.31
CA LEU A 124 -4.49 -10.39 8.10
C LEU A 124 -4.37 -11.80 7.53
N GLU A 125 -5.42 -12.30 6.86
CA GLU A 125 -5.42 -13.58 6.16
C GLU A 125 -4.58 -13.57 4.87
N CYS A 126 -4.01 -12.43 4.50
CA CYS A 126 -3.16 -12.34 3.30
C CYS A 126 -1.72 -12.76 3.63
N ASP A 127 -1.34 -13.97 3.23
CA ASP A 127 0.00 -14.54 3.46
C ASP A 127 1.13 -13.80 2.74
N CYS A 128 0.81 -12.98 1.73
CA CYS A 128 1.80 -12.25 0.94
C CYS A 128 2.22 -10.90 1.54
N ILE A 129 1.57 -10.45 2.63
CA ILE A 129 1.82 -9.17 3.29
C ILE A 129 2.83 -9.38 4.43
N ASP A 130 4.05 -8.87 4.29
CA ASP A 130 5.09 -8.94 5.33
C ASP A 130 4.87 -7.89 6.43
N GLY A 131 4.26 -6.76 6.09
CA GLY A 131 3.95 -5.67 7.02
C GLY A 131 2.61 -5.01 6.69
N LEU A 132 1.78 -4.82 7.71
CA LEU A 132 0.49 -4.15 7.59
C LEU A 132 0.43 -2.97 8.57
N GLY A 133 0.35 -1.78 8.00
CA GLY A 133 0.01 -0.53 8.69
C GLY A 133 -1.48 -0.25 8.58
N LEU A 134 -2.14 0.11 9.68
CA LEU A 134 -3.52 0.58 9.66
C LEU A 134 -3.61 2.00 10.18
N ASN A 135 -4.36 2.85 9.47
CA ASN A 135 -4.55 4.23 9.86
C ASN A 135 -6.00 4.69 9.62
N GLY A 136 -6.52 5.44 10.58
CA GLY A 136 -7.86 6.01 10.54
C GLY A 136 -7.85 7.44 10.05
N THR A 137 -8.91 7.85 9.36
CA THR A 137 -9.08 9.26 8.96
C THR A 137 -9.87 10.09 10.00
N GLU A 138 -10.48 9.46 11.00
CA GLU A 138 -11.27 10.12 12.05
C GLU A 138 -10.83 9.64 13.45
N THR A 139 -10.79 10.56 14.42
CA THR A 139 -10.25 10.31 15.77
C THR A 139 -11.30 9.79 16.77
N LEU A 140 -12.57 9.67 16.37
CA LEU A 140 -13.70 9.40 17.28
C LEU A 140 -14.35 8.03 17.10
N SER A 141 -14.09 7.34 15.99
CA SER A 141 -14.57 5.98 15.73
C SER A 141 -13.39 5.01 15.84
N PRO A 142 -13.62 3.77 16.31
CA PRO A 142 -12.57 2.79 16.31
C PRO A 142 -12.08 2.56 14.88
N ILE A 143 -10.77 2.72 14.68
CA ILE A 143 -10.09 2.68 13.39
C ILE A 143 -10.08 1.25 12.84
N CYS A 144 -10.13 0.30 13.78
CA CYS A 144 -10.05 -1.13 13.57
C CYS A 144 -10.88 -1.77 14.68
N VAL A 145 -11.76 -2.74 14.40
CA VAL A 145 -12.49 -3.47 15.46
C VAL A 145 -12.13 -4.93 15.38
N VAL A 146 -11.09 -5.33 16.11
CA VAL A 146 -10.70 -6.74 16.17
C VAL A 146 -11.63 -7.53 17.09
N PRO A 147 -12.29 -8.61 16.66
CA PRO A 147 -13.06 -9.42 17.58
C PRO A 147 -12.18 -10.06 18.65
N LYS A 148 -12.56 -9.96 19.93
CA LYS A 148 -11.85 -10.65 21.04
C LYS A 148 -11.69 -12.16 20.81
N ALA A 149 -12.64 -12.76 20.08
CA ALA A 149 -12.69 -14.19 19.81
C ALA A 149 -11.95 -14.61 18.53
N TYR A 150 -11.27 -13.70 17.84
CA TYR A 150 -10.48 -14.06 16.65
C TYR A 150 -9.30 -14.96 17.05
N ASP A 151 -8.98 -15.96 16.23
CA ASP A 151 -7.84 -16.83 16.45
C ASP A 151 -6.58 -16.20 15.85
N TYR A 152 -5.64 -15.80 16.71
CA TYR A 152 -4.41 -15.11 16.32
C TYR A 152 -3.25 -16.07 16.05
N THR A 153 -3.43 -17.38 16.25
CA THR A 153 -2.33 -18.35 16.11
C THR A 153 -1.80 -18.44 14.68
N GLY A 154 -2.61 -18.12 13.67
CA GLY A 154 -2.21 -18.06 12.26
C GLY A 154 -1.41 -16.82 11.85
N LEU A 155 -1.31 -15.79 12.71
CA LEU A 155 -0.61 -14.54 12.40
C LEU A 155 0.90 -14.59 12.65
N SER A 156 1.45 -15.78 12.90
CA SER A 156 2.87 -15.94 13.22
C SER A 156 3.74 -15.64 12.01
N GLY A 157 4.12 -14.37 11.82
CA GLY A 157 5.01 -13.95 10.72
C GLY A 157 4.77 -12.54 10.23
N HIS A 158 3.53 -12.06 10.28
CA HIS A 158 3.17 -10.69 9.89
C HIS A 158 3.78 -9.67 10.85
N LYS A 159 4.04 -8.43 10.41
CA LYS A 159 4.31 -7.29 11.31
C LYS A 159 3.14 -6.33 11.24
N ILE A 160 2.43 -6.15 12.36
CA ILE A 160 1.25 -5.28 12.40
C ILE A 160 1.63 -3.97 13.09
N LYS A 161 1.59 -2.86 12.33
CA LYS A 161 1.73 -1.50 12.87
C LYS A 161 0.36 -0.84 12.90
N VAL A 162 -0.06 -0.32 14.06
CA VAL A 162 -1.31 0.44 14.17
C VAL A 162 -0.93 1.88 14.44
N ILE A 163 -1.11 2.76 13.46
CA ILE A 163 -0.55 4.12 13.54
C ILE A 163 -1.45 5.02 14.39
N ILE A 164 -2.77 4.85 14.28
CA ILE A 164 -3.74 5.55 15.11
C ILE A 164 -4.70 4.48 15.63
N GLY A 165 -4.77 4.30 16.95
CA GLY A 165 -5.63 3.31 17.61
C GLY A 165 -5.34 3.17 19.11
N VAL A 166 -6.37 2.81 19.87
CA VAL A 166 -6.38 2.60 21.32
C VAL A 166 -6.42 1.10 21.61
N GLU A 167 -5.38 0.60 22.28
CA GLU A 167 -5.34 -0.80 22.71
C GLU A 167 -6.52 -1.14 23.65
N GLY A 168 -7.15 -2.29 23.44
CA GLY A 168 -8.34 -2.74 24.14
C GLY A 168 -9.66 -2.18 23.59
N GLN A 169 -9.60 -1.18 22.72
CA GLN A 169 -10.74 -0.68 21.93
C GLN A 169 -10.57 -1.07 20.46
N ASP A 170 -9.48 -0.63 19.84
CA ASP A 170 -9.18 -0.87 18.43
C ASP A 170 -8.49 -2.22 18.19
N VAL A 171 -7.64 -2.62 19.12
CA VAL A 171 -6.84 -3.85 19.03
C VAL A 171 -6.71 -4.48 20.40
N TYR A 172 -7.05 -5.76 20.53
CA TYR A 172 -6.89 -6.47 21.80
C TYR A 172 -5.46 -6.95 21.98
N LYS A 173 -4.88 -6.74 23.17
CA LYS A 173 -3.58 -7.32 23.55
C LYS A 173 -3.68 -8.84 23.60
N VAL A 174 -3.17 -9.53 22.58
CA VAL A 174 -3.09 -10.99 22.57
C VAL A 174 -1.63 -11.40 22.45
N ARG A 175 -1.19 -12.34 23.28
CA ARG A 175 0.19 -12.86 23.36
C ARG A 175 0.76 -13.38 22.02
N HIS A 176 -0.09 -13.51 21.00
CA HIS A 176 0.21 -14.06 19.68
C HIS A 176 0.10 -13.02 18.55
N ILE A 177 -0.33 -11.78 18.82
CA ILE A 177 -0.29 -10.74 17.81
C ILE A 177 1.17 -10.32 17.63
N PRO A 178 1.71 -10.36 16.40
CA PRO A 178 3.04 -9.89 16.16
C PRO A 178 3.12 -8.40 16.44
N ARG A 179 3.91 -8.06 17.47
CA ARG A 179 4.40 -6.73 17.84
C ARG A 179 3.59 -5.57 17.24
N ILE A 180 2.57 -5.12 17.97
CA ILE A 180 1.85 -3.88 17.68
C ILE A 180 2.81 -2.72 17.96
N GLU A 181 3.22 -2.02 16.91
CA GLU A 181 3.89 -0.74 17.03
C GLU A 181 2.84 0.36 16.89
N LEU A 182 2.61 1.10 17.99
CA LEU A 182 1.85 2.34 17.98
C LEU A 182 2.83 3.46 17.61
N ASP A 183 2.53 4.27 16.59
CA ASP A 183 3.31 5.48 16.35
C ASP A 183 3.09 6.43 17.53
N SER A 184 4.20 7.01 18.03
CA SER A 184 4.22 7.93 19.17
C SER A 184 4.12 9.38 18.71
#